data_AF-A0A1I7N508-F1
#
_entry.id   AF-A0A1I7N508-F1
#
_cell.length_a   1.000
_cell.length_b   1.000
_cell.length_c   1.000
_cell.angle_alpha   90.00
_cell.angle_beta   90.00
_cell.angle_gamma   90.00
#
_symmetry.space_group_name_H-M   'P 1'
#
loop_
_entity.id
_entity.type
_entity.pdbx_description
1 polymer ?
#
loop_
_entity_poly.entity_id
_entity_poly.type
_entity_poly.pdbx_seq_one_letter_code
_entity_poly.pdbx_strand_id
1 'polypeptide(L)'
;MPGLGDYLDQAHEMQRQGEFLEALWCYESVLRDPMIAENLLLRQTTGMDMARLLLAEASRCNQLERRQRLVSRAIAILSRTIMTGAARHPAALLLAEVYGLRYALAGEASDLLAAYLLIDAIIEDEAPSQILSEVEKLRGQFASIKLLALRQDARL
;
A
#
# COMPACT_ATOMS: atom_id res chain seq x y z
N MET A 1 11.91 21.48 -19.62
CA MET A 1 11.32 20.97 -18.37
C MET A 1 11.71 19.51 -18.25
N PRO A 2 12.13 19.02 -17.07
CA PRO A 2 12.37 17.60 -16.88
C PRO A 2 11.09 16.81 -17.20
N GLY A 3 11.25 15.64 -17.82
CA GLY A 3 10.16 14.74 -18.17
C GLY A 3 9.70 13.89 -16.97
N LEU A 4 8.60 13.15 -17.13
CA LEU A 4 8.08 12.23 -16.11
C LEU A 4 9.12 11.19 -15.65
N GLY A 5 9.94 10.70 -16.58
CA GLY A 5 11.02 9.76 -16.29
C GLY A 5 12.08 10.35 -15.35
N ASP A 6 12.47 11.61 -15.59
CA ASP A 6 13.49 12.29 -14.77
C ASP A 6 13.03 12.43 -13.30
N TYR A 7 11.74 12.74 -13.08
CA TYR A 7 11.19 12.81 -11.73
C TYR A 7 11.09 11.45 -11.05
N LEU A 8 10.78 10.38 -11.78
CA LEU A 8 10.72 9.04 -11.20
C LEU A 8 12.12 8.53 -10.82
N ASP A 9 13.11 8.74 -11.70
CA ASP A 9 14.50 8.40 -11.42
C ASP A 9 15.02 9.19 -10.21
N GLN A 10 14.67 10.48 -10.12
CA GLN A 10 14.98 11.30 -8.95
C GLN A 10 14.27 10.78 -7.69
N ALA A 11 13.01 10.36 -7.78
CA ALA A 11 12.28 9.79 -6.63
C ALA A 11 12.98 8.54 -6.09
N HIS A 12 13.38 7.63 -6.98
CA HIS A 12 14.11 6.41 -6.61
C HIS A 12 15.47 6.74 -5.99
N GLU A 13 16.19 7.72 -6.53
CA GLU A 13 17.48 8.15 -5.98
C GLU A 13 17.34 8.75 -4.58
N MET A 14 16.42 9.69 -4.39
CA MET A 14 16.14 10.29 -3.08
C MET A 14 15.71 9.21 -2.07
N GLN A 15 14.89 8.24 -2.49
CA GLN A 15 14.50 7.12 -1.63
C GLN A 15 15.69 6.25 -1.22
N ARG A 16 16.64 5.97 -2.13
CA ARG A 16 17.87 5.22 -1.80
C ARG A 16 18.76 5.97 -0.81
N GLN A 17 18.81 7.30 -0.92
CA GLN A 17 19.56 8.17 -0.02
C GLN A 17 18.88 8.35 1.34
N GLY A 18 17.60 7.96 1.47
CA GLY A 18 16.80 8.12 2.69
C GLY A 18 16.12 9.47 2.82
N GLU A 19 16.14 10.29 1.77
CA GLU A 19 15.52 11.62 1.69
C GLU A 19 14.01 11.47 1.45
N PHE A 20 13.28 11.21 2.54
CA PHE A 20 11.86 10.85 2.51
C PHE A 20 10.97 11.94 1.89
N LEU A 21 11.16 13.21 2.26
CA LEU A 21 10.30 14.31 1.83
C LEU A 21 10.48 14.60 0.34
N GLU A 22 11.72 14.54 -0.12
CA GLU A 22 12.15 14.77 -1.49
C GLU A 22 11.64 13.65 -2.39
N ALA A 23 11.85 12.38 -1.99
CA ALA A 23 11.31 11.22 -2.71
C ALA A 23 9.79 11.30 -2.83
N LEU A 24 9.11 11.64 -1.73
CA LEU A 24 7.67 11.81 -1.70
C LEU A 24 7.20 12.91 -2.66
N TRP A 25 7.89 14.05 -2.66
CA TRP A 25 7.56 15.18 -3.55
C TRP A 25 7.75 14.82 -5.03
N CYS A 26 8.81 14.09 -5.37
CA CYS A 26 9.03 13.59 -6.73
C CYS A 26 7.92 12.63 -7.17
N TYR A 27 7.54 11.65 -6.35
CA TYR A 27 6.41 10.76 -6.66
C TYR A 27 5.08 11.51 -6.82
N GLU A 28 4.80 12.50 -5.96
CA GLU A 28 3.60 13.32 -6.10
C GLU A 28 3.57 14.13 -7.38
N SER A 29 4.72 14.64 -7.80
CA SER A 29 4.85 15.40 -9.05
C SER A 29 4.54 14.51 -10.25
N VAL A 30 5.04 13.27 -10.26
CA VAL A 30 4.73 12.26 -11.28
C VAL A 30 3.25 11.91 -11.29
N LEU A 31 2.65 11.61 -10.13
CA LEU A 31 1.23 11.22 -10.03
C LEU A 31 0.23 12.35 -10.33
N ARG A 32 0.66 13.62 -10.29
CA ARG A 32 -0.18 14.78 -10.62
C ARG A 32 -0.08 15.17 -12.09
N ASP A 33 0.90 14.66 -12.83
CA ASP A 33 1.05 14.95 -14.24
C ASP A 33 -0.11 14.33 -15.05
N PRO A 34 -0.87 15.11 -15.84
CA PRO A 34 -1.97 14.59 -16.64
C PRO A 34 -1.57 13.45 -17.59
N MET A 35 -0.33 13.45 -18.10
CA MET A 35 0.16 12.44 -19.04
C MET A 35 0.30 11.06 -18.40
N ILE A 36 0.44 10.96 -17.08
CA ILE A 36 0.48 9.67 -16.39
C ILE A 36 -0.89 8.96 -16.42
N ALA A 37 -1.98 9.71 -16.61
CA ALA A 37 -3.31 9.11 -16.69
C ALA A 37 -3.46 8.20 -17.92
N GLU A 38 -2.70 8.47 -18.98
CA GLU A 38 -2.67 7.68 -20.21
C GLU A 38 -1.78 6.43 -20.05
N ASN A 39 -0.79 6.48 -19.14
CA ASN A 39 0.10 5.36 -18.83
C ASN A 39 -0.30 4.71 -17.49
N LEU A 40 -1.35 3.89 -17.54
CA LEU A 40 -1.91 3.21 -16.37
C LEU A 40 -0.89 2.36 -15.61
N LEU A 41 0.03 1.69 -16.34
CA LEU A 41 1.08 0.88 -15.73
C LEU A 41 2.04 1.75 -14.91
N LEU A 42 2.54 2.84 -15.50
CA LEU A 42 3.42 3.78 -14.81
C LEU A 42 2.74 4.42 -13.62
N ARG A 43 1.45 4.76 -13.74
CA ARG A 43 0.65 5.28 -12.63
C ARG A 43 0.54 4.27 -11.49
N GLN A 44 0.28 3.00 -11.79
CA GLN A 44 0.19 1.95 -10.78
C GLN A 44 1.54 1.71 -10.10
N THR A 45 2.62 1.57 -10.86
CA THR A 45 3.96 1.33 -10.30
C THR A 45 4.42 2.50 -9.43
N THR A 46 4.25 3.74 -9.90
CA THR A 46 4.55 4.96 -9.12
C THR A 46 3.73 5.00 -7.82
N GLY A 47 2.44 4.68 -7.90
CA GLY A 47 1.57 4.62 -6.73
C GLY A 47 1.99 3.56 -5.71
N MET A 48 2.40 2.38 -6.19
CA MET A 48 2.95 1.31 -5.35
C MET A 48 4.27 1.70 -4.69
N ASP A 49 5.19 2.32 -5.43
CA ASP A 49 6.48 2.77 -4.91
C ASP A 49 6.31 3.84 -3.84
N MET A 50 5.45 4.83 -4.09
CA MET A 50 5.10 5.86 -3.12
C MET A 50 4.44 5.27 -1.87
N ALA A 51 3.55 4.29 -2.02
CA ALA A 51 2.93 3.61 -0.89
C ALA A 51 3.97 2.85 -0.05
N ARG A 52 4.91 2.13 -0.69
CA ARG A 52 6.01 1.44 0.00
C ARG A 52 6.91 2.42 0.76
N LEU A 53 7.23 3.57 0.19
CA LEU A 53 7.97 4.64 0.87
C LEU A 53 7.24 5.10 2.15
N LEU A 54 5.93 5.35 2.06
CA LEU A 54 5.11 5.76 3.21
C LEU A 54 5.06 4.69 4.31
N LEU A 55 4.95 3.41 3.94
CA LEU A 55 4.96 2.30 4.88
C LEU A 55 6.32 2.13 5.55
N ALA A 56 7.41 2.28 4.80
CA ALA A 56 8.77 2.24 5.35
C ALA A 56 8.95 3.35 6.40
N GLU A 57 8.48 4.56 6.12
CA GLU A 57 8.52 5.67 7.08
C GLU A 57 7.59 5.43 8.29
N ALA A 58 6.40 4.86 8.07
CA ALA A 58 5.49 4.49 9.14
C ALA A 58 6.06 3.42 10.08
N SER A 59 6.95 2.55 9.58
CA SER A 59 7.61 1.52 10.39
C SER A 59 8.70 2.10 11.32
N ARG A 60 9.31 3.22 10.93
CA ARG A 60 10.38 3.93 11.69
C ARG A 60 9.84 4.99 12.64
N CYS A 61 8.58 5.38 12.49
CA CYS A 61 7.95 6.42 13.28
C CYS A 61 7.41 5.87 14.62
N ASN A 62 7.81 6.48 15.74
CA ASN A 62 7.31 6.09 17.07
C ASN A 62 5.95 6.72 17.44
N GLN A 63 5.54 7.79 16.74
CA GLN A 63 4.30 8.50 17.01
C GLN A 63 3.11 7.80 16.34
N LEU A 64 2.22 7.20 17.13
CA LEU A 64 1.07 6.41 16.63
C LEU A 64 0.22 7.17 15.59
N GLU A 65 -0.17 8.41 15.88
CA GLU A 65 -0.98 9.21 14.97
C GLU A 65 -0.28 9.46 13.62
N ARG A 66 1.03 9.73 13.64
CA ARG A 66 1.80 9.93 12.41
C ARG A 66 1.86 8.64 11.60
N ARG A 67 2.03 7.48 12.25
CA ARG A 67 1.96 6.17 11.58
C ARG A 67 0.61 5.97 10.91
N GLN A 68 -0.49 6.21 11.63
CA GLN A 68 -1.84 6.07 11.09
C GLN A 68 -2.09 7.00 9.89
N ARG A 69 -1.59 8.25 9.93
CA ARG A 69 -1.68 9.18 8.79
C ARG A 69 -0.90 8.68 7.57
N LEU A 70 0.31 8.18 7.77
CA LEU A 70 1.14 7.63 6.68
C LEU A 70 0.48 6.40 6.04
N VAL A 71 -0.02 5.47 6.86
CA VAL A 71 -0.75 4.27 6.40
C VAL A 71 -2.02 4.67 5.64
N SER A 72 -2.81 5.60 6.17
CA SER A 72 -4.03 6.07 5.50
C SER A 72 -3.74 6.78 4.17
N ARG A 73 -2.62 7.51 4.09
CA ARG A 73 -2.18 8.11 2.83
C ARG A 73 -1.76 7.05 1.81
N ALA A 74 -1.08 5.98 2.23
CA ALA A 74 -0.73 4.86 1.37
C ALA A 74 -1.98 4.19 0.78
N ILE A 75 -3.02 3.96 1.60
CA ILE A 75 -4.34 3.47 1.15
C ILE A 75 -4.93 4.39 0.09
N ALA A 76 -4.97 5.71 0.36
CA ALA A 76 -5.55 6.66 -0.57
C ALA A 76 -4.81 6.73 -1.91
N ILE A 77 -3.49 6.54 -1.93
CA ILE A 77 -2.71 6.48 -3.17
C ILE A 77 -3.04 5.20 -3.94
N LEU A 78 -2.91 4.04 -3.30
CA LEU A 78 -3.15 2.75 -3.94
C LEU A 78 -4.57 2.63 -4.49
N SER A 79 -5.58 3.02 -3.73
CA SER A 79 -6.99 3.03 -4.18
C SER A 79 -7.22 3.90 -5.42
N ARG A 80 -6.37 4.90 -5.67
CA ARG A 80 -6.44 5.76 -6.86
C ARG A 80 -5.56 5.28 -8.01
N THR A 81 -4.57 4.44 -7.78
CA THR A 81 -3.58 4.02 -8.80
C THR A 81 -3.73 2.58 -9.24
N ILE A 82 -4.53 1.76 -8.55
CA ILE A 82 -4.83 0.38 -8.95
C ILE A 82 -5.53 0.35 -10.31
N MET A 83 -5.00 -0.45 -11.23
CA MET A 83 -5.63 -0.76 -12.51
C MET A 83 -6.71 -1.84 -12.35
N THR A 84 -7.41 -2.14 -13.45
CA THR A 84 -8.34 -3.27 -13.55
C THR A 84 -7.67 -4.48 -14.24
N GLY A 85 -8.29 -5.65 -14.12
CA GLY A 85 -7.80 -6.91 -14.71
C GLY A 85 -6.56 -7.48 -14.01
N ALA A 86 -5.93 -8.50 -14.59
CA ALA A 86 -4.87 -9.29 -13.93
C ALA A 86 -3.63 -8.48 -13.51
N ALA A 87 -3.33 -7.36 -14.19
CA ALA A 87 -2.23 -6.46 -13.81
C ALA A 87 -2.46 -5.78 -12.44
N ARG A 88 -3.69 -5.84 -11.88
CA ARG A 88 -4.04 -5.26 -10.59
C ARG A 88 -3.50 -6.03 -9.40
N HIS A 89 -3.22 -7.34 -9.53
CA HIS A 89 -2.96 -8.20 -8.38
C HIS A 89 -1.86 -7.69 -7.44
N PRO A 90 -0.69 -7.23 -7.92
CA PRO A 90 0.36 -6.75 -7.02
C PRO A 90 -0.07 -5.52 -6.20
N ALA A 91 -0.82 -4.60 -6.82
CA ALA A 91 -1.28 -3.38 -6.15
C ALA A 91 -2.48 -3.65 -5.23
N ALA A 92 -3.39 -4.54 -5.63
CA ALA A 92 -4.50 -4.99 -4.80
C ALA A 92 -4.02 -5.76 -3.56
N LEU A 93 -2.99 -6.61 -3.72
CA LEU A 93 -2.38 -7.33 -2.61
C LEU A 93 -1.69 -6.37 -1.64
N LEU A 94 -0.91 -5.41 -2.15
CA LEU A 94 -0.29 -4.38 -1.31
C LEU A 94 -1.36 -3.55 -0.59
N LEU A 95 -2.47 -3.20 -1.25
CA LEU A 95 -3.58 -2.48 -0.61
C LEU A 95 -4.23 -3.30 0.50
N ALA A 96 -4.43 -4.61 0.30
CA ALA A 96 -4.93 -5.50 1.34
C ALA A 96 -3.98 -5.52 2.56
N GLU A 97 -2.67 -5.62 2.32
CA GLU A 97 -1.64 -5.52 3.37
C GLU A 97 -1.75 -4.21 4.15
N VAL A 98 -1.90 -3.08 3.45
CA VAL A 98 -2.00 -1.75 4.08
C VAL A 98 -3.26 -1.64 4.95
N TYR A 99 -4.40 -2.16 4.49
CA TYR A 99 -5.61 -2.23 5.32
C TYR A 99 -5.40 -3.09 6.57
N GLY A 100 -4.74 -4.24 6.45
CA GLY A 100 -4.37 -5.07 7.60
C GLY A 100 -3.47 -4.36 8.61
N LEU A 101 -2.51 -3.56 8.12
CA LEU A 101 -1.67 -2.72 8.98
C LEU A 101 -2.50 -1.64 9.69
N ARG A 102 -3.47 -1.02 9.02
CA ARG A 102 -4.35 -0.03 9.65
C ARG A 102 -5.24 -0.66 10.71
N TYR A 103 -5.80 -1.85 10.45
CA TYR A 103 -6.52 -2.64 11.43
C TYR A 103 -5.66 -2.94 12.67
N ALA A 104 -4.40 -3.35 12.49
CA ALA A 104 -3.49 -3.58 13.61
C ALA A 104 -3.18 -2.32 14.44
N LEU A 105 -3.30 -1.13 13.85
CA LEU A 105 -3.04 0.15 14.52
C LEU A 105 -4.27 0.78 15.18
N ALA A 106 -5.47 0.55 14.64
CA ALA A 106 -6.69 1.24 15.04
C ALA A 106 -7.82 0.31 15.49
N GLY A 107 -7.74 -0.99 15.20
CA GLY A 107 -8.75 -1.98 15.57
C GLY A 107 -10.04 -1.94 14.76
N GLU A 108 -10.10 -1.15 13.67
CA GLU A 108 -11.33 -0.97 12.89
C GLU A 108 -11.67 -2.21 12.03
N ALA A 109 -12.77 -2.89 12.34
CA ALA A 109 -13.19 -4.10 11.63
C ALA A 109 -13.47 -3.87 10.13
N SER A 110 -13.82 -2.64 9.73
CA SER A 110 -13.98 -2.22 8.34
C SER A 110 -12.70 -2.41 7.52
N ASP A 111 -11.54 -2.18 8.11
CA ASP A 111 -10.24 -2.38 7.45
C ASP A 111 -9.97 -3.85 7.20
N LEU A 112 -10.26 -4.68 8.19
CA LEU A 112 -10.10 -6.13 8.05
C LEU A 112 -11.02 -6.67 6.95
N LEU A 113 -12.29 -6.22 6.91
CA LEU A 113 -13.22 -6.58 5.86
C LEU A 113 -12.72 -6.13 4.47
N ALA A 114 -12.26 -4.88 4.35
CA ALA A 114 -11.72 -4.36 3.09
C ALA A 114 -10.52 -5.19 2.60
N ALA A 115 -9.62 -5.59 3.51
CA ALA A 115 -8.49 -6.44 3.18
C ALA A 115 -8.91 -7.83 2.67
N TYR A 116 -9.90 -8.47 3.32
CA TYR A 116 -10.43 -9.76 2.87
C TYR A 116 -11.14 -9.65 1.52
N LEU A 117 -11.96 -8.63 1.29
CA LEU A 117 -12.64 -8.42 0.00
C LEU A 117 -11.64 -8.27 -1.15
N LEU A 118 -10.51 -7.60 -0.92
CA LEU A 118 -9.44 -7.50 -1.93
C LEU A 118 -8.76 -8.85 -2.18
N ILE A 119 -8.50 -9.62 -1.13
CA ILE A 119 -7.93 -10.96 -1.25
C ILE A 119 -8.87 -11.89 -2.04
N ASP A 120 -10.16 -11.86 -1.73
CA ASP A 120 -11.15 -12.70 -2.39
C ASP A 120 -11.26 -12.33 -3.87
N ALA A 121 -11.28 -11.03 -4.19
CA ALA A 121 -11.26 -10.55 -5.57
C ALA A 121 -9.99 -10.94 -6.35
N ILE A 122 -8.83 -11.07 -5.69
CA ILE A 122 -7.59 -11.56 -6.31
C ILE A 122 -7.71 -13.05 -6.64
N ILE A 123 -8.30 -13.85 -5.74
CA ILE A 123 -8.48 -15.29 -5.94
C ILE A 123 -9.49 -15.57 -7.06
N GLU A 124 -10.61 -14.83 -7.08
CA GLU A 124 -11.66 -14.96 -8.11
C GLU A 124 -11.15 -14.65 -9.52
N ASP A 125 -10.17 -13.78 -9.65
CA ASP A 125 -9.53 -13.42 -10.93
C ASP A 125 -8.49 -14.44 -11.43
N GLU A 126 -8.39 -15.62 -10.80
CA GLU A 126 -7.41 -16.67 -11.16
C GLU A 126 -5.95 -16.19 -11.07
N ALA A 127 -5.60 -15.53 -9.96
CA ALA A 127 -4.27 -14.99 -9.77
C ALA A 127 -3.14 -16.05 -9.93
N PRO A 128 -1.95 -15.65 -10.41
CA PRO A 128 -0.80 -16.54 -10.52
C PRO A 128 -0.42 -17.19 -9.17
N SER A 129 0.14 -18.39 -9.22
CA SER A 129 0.53 -19.16 -8.02
C SER A 129 1.42 -18.39 -7.03
N GLN A 130 2.30 -17.53 -7.54
CA GLN A 130 3.16 -16.66 -6.73
C GLN A 130 2.35 -15.67 -5.88
N ILE A 131 1.29 -15.09 -6.45
CA ILE A 131 0.38 -14.18 -5.73
C ILE A 131 -0.45 -14.95 -4.72
N LEU A 132 -0.91 -16.16 -5.06
CA LEU A 132 -1.67 -17.00 -4.13
C LEU A 132 -0.87 -17.36 -2.88
N SER A 133 0.44 -17.62 -3.02
CA SER A 133 1.32 -17.87 -1.87
C SER A 133 1.42 -16.65 -0.93
N GLU A 134 1.54 -15.44 -1.48
CA GLU A 134 1.54 -14.22 -0.65
C GLU A 134 0.16 -13.93 -0.04
N VAL A 135 -0.93 -14.27 -0.73
CA VAL A 135 -2.29 -14.21 -0.19
C VAL A 135 -2.45 -15.10 1.05
N GLU A 136 -1.97 -16.35 1.00
CA GLU A 136 -2.03 -17.28 2.13
C GLU A 136 -1.25 -16.76 3.34
N LYS A 137 -0.04 -16.27 3.10
CA LYS A 137 0.79 -15.63 4.12
C LYS A 137 0.08 -14.43 4.75
N LEU A 138 -0.54 -13.57 3.94
CA LEU A 138 -1.27 -12.41 4.41
C LEU A 138 -2.51 -12.79 5.24
N ARG A 139 -3.28 -13.78 4.80
CA ARG A 139 -4.40 -14.35 5.58
C ARG A 139 -3.93 -14.89 6.94
N GLY A 140 -2.79 -15.58 6.99
CA GLY A 140 -2.20 -16.07 8.24
C GLY A 140 -1.79 -14.94 9.20
N GLN A 141 -1.26 -13.84 8.66
CA GLN A 141 -0.94 -12.65 9.45
C GLN A 141 -2.21 -12.01 10.03
N PHE A 142 -3.28 -11.86 9.25
CA PHE A 142 -4.54 -11.28 9.71
C PHE A 142 -5.21 -12.12 10.81
N ALA A 143 -5.19 -13.45 10.67
CA ALA A 143 -5.68 -14.35 11.72
C ALA A 143 -4.90 -14.13 13.04
N SER A 144 -3.58 -13.96 12.95
CA SER A 144 -2.72 -13.71 14.11
C SER A 144 -3.03 -12.36 14.78
N ILE A 145 -3.21 -11.30 13.99
CA ILE A 145 -3.56 -9.95 14.49
C ILE A 145 -4.93 -10.00 15.18
N LYS A 146 -5.93 -10.63 14.57
CA LYS A 146 -7.27 -10.77 15.14
C LYS A 146 -7.27 -11.50 16.47
N LEU A 147 -6.49 -12.59 16.59
CA LEU A 147 -6.35 -13.33 17.85
C LEU A 147 -5.69 -12.49 18.95
N LEU A 148 -4.74 -11.63 18.62
CA LEU A 148 -4.12 -10.72 19.58
C LEU A 148 -5.10 -9.65 20.06
N ALA A 149 -5.87 -9.06 19.16
CA ALA A 149 -6.89 -8.06 19.51
C ALA A 149 -7.96 -8.63 20.46
N LEU A 150 -8.51 -9.82 20.15
CA LEU A 150 -9.52 -10.48 21.00
C LEU A 150 -9.00 -10.81 22.41
N ARG A 151 -7.71 -11.12 22.55
CA ARG A 151 -7.09 -11.38 23.86
C ARG A 151 -6.89 -10.12 24.69
N GLN A 152 -6.76 -8.96 24.06
CA GLN A 152 -6.64 -7.69 24.76
C GLN A 152 -8.00 -7.25 25.30
N ASP A 153 -9.07 -7.41 24.50
CA ASP A 153 -10.43 -7.06 24.92
C ASP A 153 -10.95 -7.95 26.06
N ALA A 154 -10.59 -9.23 26.08
CA ALA A 154 -11.00 -10.17 27.15
C ALA A 154 -10.33 -9.93 28.52
N ARG A 155 -9.39 -8.99 28.61
CA ARG A 155 -8.69 -8.62 29.87
C ARG A 155 -9.22 -7.33 30.51
N LEU A 156 -10.20 -6.67 29.88
CA LEU A 156 -10.94 -5.52 30.39
C LEU A 156 -12.26 -5.96 31.03
#